data_AF-A0A2G6U2S2-F1
#
_entry.id   AF-A0A2G6U2S2-F1
#
_cell.length_a   1.000
_cell.length_b   1.000
_cell.length_c   1.000
_cell.angle_alpha   90.00
_cell.angle_beta   90.00
_cell.angle_gamma   90.00
#
_symmetry.space_group_name_H-M   'P 1'
#
loop_
_entity.id
_entity.type
_entity.pdbx_description
1 polymer ?
#
loop_
_entity_poly.entity_id
_entity_poly.type
_entity_poly.pdbx_seq_one_letter_code
_entity_poly.pdbx_strand_id
1 'polypeptide(L)'
;MNTSVQTQAEAAEEAVQSAVEVQRFPEKFEATVTGNVQHRVGDGPLEDIPRGTRVQVATAIGSYVLSWTQDEQPITVSLAKREFELYVDTGEIEVSQA
;
A
#
# COMPACT_ATOMS: atom_id res chain seq x y z
N MET A 1 -12.77 29.93 -44.57
CA MET A 1 -13.71 29.84 -43.44
C MET A 1 -13.56 28.48 -42.79
N ASN A 2 -13.46 28.49 -41.46
CA ASN A 2 -13.03 27.40 -40.60
C ASN A 2 -14.07 26.30 -40.39
N THR A 3 -13.58 25.22 -39.77
CA THR A 3 -14.27 24.38 -38.77
C THR A 3 -15.08 23.21 -39.32
N SER A 4 -14.57 21.99 -39.17
CA SER A 4 -15.27 20.83 -38.56
C SER A 4 -14.43 19.56 -38.67
N VAL A 5 -13.26 19.54 -38.02
CA VAL A 5 -12.46 18.29 -37.82
C VAL A 5 -12.20 18.00 -36.35
N GLN A 6 -12.90 18.72 -35.45
CA GLN A 6 -12.80 18.56 -33.99
C GLN A 6 -14.10 17.93 -33.48
N THR A 7 -14.28 16.62 -33.61
CA THR A 7 -15.32 15.89 -32.86
C THR A 7 -14.98 14.40 -32.67
N GLN A 8 -13.75 13.97 -32.96
CA GLN A 8 -13.41 12.55 -32.87
C GLN A 8 -12.01 12.36 -32.28
N ALA A 9 -11.82 12.88 -31.08
CA ALA A 9 -10.67 12.55 -30.23
C ALA A 9 -11.09 12.43 -28.75
N GLU A 10 -12.14 13.17 -28.35
CA GLU A 10 -12.51 13.32 -26.93
C GLU A 10 -13.17 12.08 -26.29
N ALA A 11 -13.65 11.10 -27.07
CA ALA A 11 -14.35 9.93 -26.52
C ALA A 11 -13.42 8.79 -26.03
N ALA A 12 -12.12 8.86 -26.34
CA ALA A 12 -11.17 7.81 -25.93
C ALA A 12 -10.48 8.09 -24.59
N GLU A 13 -10.57 9.32 -24.08
CA GLU A 13 -9.84 9.75 -22.89
C GLU A 13 -10.60 9.44 -21.59
N GLU A 14 -11.94 9.29 -21.64
CA GLU A 14 -12.77 9.03 -20.47
C GLU A 14 -12.81 7.55 -20.03
N ALA A 15 -12.37 6.60 -20.87
CA ALA A 15 -12.35 5.18 -20.51
C ALA A 15 -11.12 4.76 -19.68
N VAL A 16 -10.07 5.60 -19.63
CA VAL A 16 -8.84 5.34 -18.84
C VAL A 16 -8.97 5.90 -17.41
N GLN A 17 -10.14 6.38 -16.98
CA GLN A 17 -10.34 6.81 -15.58
C GLN A 17 -10.95 5.72 -14.68
N SER A 18 -11.34 4.57 -15.21
CA SER A 18 -12.10 3.55 -14.46
C SER A 18 -11.29 2.37 -13.90
N ALA A 19 -9.95 2.39 -14.00
CA ALA A 19 -9.08 1.34 -13.44
C ALA A 19 -7.95 1.90 -12.55
N VAL A 20 -8.06 3.15 -12.10
CA VAL A 20 -7.39 3.54 -10.85
C VAL A 20 -8.15 2.82 -9.74
N GLU A 21 -7.67 1.63 -9.36
CA GLU A 21 -7.85 1.21 -7.98
C GLU A 21 -7.41 2.41 -7.14
N VAL A 22 -8.35 3.06 -6.45
CA VAL A 22 -8.05 4.21 -5.61
C VAL A 22 -7.03 3.72 -4.58
N GLN A 23 -5.76 4.02 -4.82
CA GLN A 23 -4.68 3.66 -3.92
C GLN A 23 -4.87 4.54 -2.68
N ARG A 24 -5.35 3.94 -1.59
CA ARG A 24 -5.67 4.64 -0.33
C ARG A 24 -4.44 5.37 0.25
N PHE A 25 -3.25 4.86 -0.06
CA PHE A 25 -1.96 5.33 0.42
C PHE A 25 -1.03 5.63 -0.76
N PRO A 26 -0.04 6.53 -0.59
CA PRO A 26 0.95 6.84 -1.63
C PRO A 26 1.86 5.64 -1.95
N GLU A 27 2.68 5.76 -3.00
CA GLU A 27 3.59 4.69 -3.42
C GLU A 27 4.59 4.27 -2.33
N LYS A 28 5.06 5.22 -1.52
CA LYS A 28 5.93 4.98 -0.38
C LYS A 28 5.57 5.91 0.76
N PHE A 29 5.51 5.40 1.98
CA PHE A 29 5.23 6.17 3.19
C PHE A 29 5.75 5.43 4.42
N GLU A 30 5.67 6.09 5.57
CA GLU A 30 6.08 5.50 6.83
C GLU A 30 4.85 5.10 7.65
N ALA A 31 4.96 4.01 8.40
CA ALA A 31 3.95 3.61 9.34
C ALA A 31 4.59 3.09 10.62
N THR A 32 3.82 3.11 11.71
CA THR A 32 4.25 2.57 12.99
C THR A 32 3.33 1.43 13.38
N VAL A 33 3.91 0.28 13.71
CA VAL A 33 3.14 -0.85 14.24
C VAL A 33 2.82 -0.57 15.70
N THR A 34 1.55 -0.42 16.02
CA THR A 34 1.06 -0.09 17.38
C THR A 34 0.35 -1.27 18.03
N GLY A 35 -0.23 -2.16 17.22
CA GLY A 35 -0.99 -3.33 17.65
C GLY A 35 -0.38 -4.66 17.19
N ASN A 36 -1.21 -5.70 17.08
CA ASN A 36 -0.79 -7.05 16.71
C ASN A 36 -0.84 -7.27 15.20
N VAL A 37 0.19 -6.78 14.52
CA VAL A 37 0.31 -7.03 13.09
C VAL A 37 0.94 -8.39 12.90
N GLN A 38 0.20 -9.31 12.30
CA GLN A 38 0.73 -10.62 11.94
C GLN A 38 1.04 -10.65 10.45
N HIS A 39 2.14 -11.30 10.09
CA HIS A 39 2.51 -11.54 8.71
C HIS A 39 2.82 -13.03 8.51
N ARG A 40 2.64 -13.50 7.28
CA ARG A 40 3.06 -14.84 6.89
C ARG A 40 4.27 -14.73 5.97
N VAL A 41 5.33 -15.47 6.28
CA VAL A 41 6.50 -15.61 5.40
C VAL A 41 6.36 -16.89 4.57
N GLY A 42 6.01 -16.76 3.29
CA GLY A 42 5.80 -17.90 2.39
C GLY A 42 4.69 -18.83 2.89
N ASP A 43 5.02 -20.12 3.08
CA ASP A 43 4.14 -21.14 3.66
C ASP A 43 4.36 -21.35 5.17
N GLY A 44 5.14 -20.47 5.79
CA GLY A 44 5.47 -20.53 7.21
C GLY A 44 4.30 -20.20 8.15
N PRO A 45 4.51 -20.32 9.47
CA PRO A 45 3.55 -19.87 10.46
C PRO A 45 3.30 -18.35 10.37
N LEU A 46 2.24 -17.88 10.99
CA LEU A 46 2.03 -16.44 11.22
C LEU A 46 3.04 -15.96 12.27
N GLU A 47 3.73 -14.88 11.95
CA GLU A 47 4.72 -14.20 12.79
C GLU A 47 4.22 -12.81 13.15
N ASP A 48 4.56 -12.31 14.33
CA ASP A 48 4.10 -11.01 14.84
C ASP A 48 5.19 -9.94 14.58
N ILE A 49 4.80 -8.79 14.04
CA ILE A 49 5.70 -7.65 13.89
C ILE A 49 5.81 -6.94 15.24
N PRO A 50 7.03 -6.65 15.74
CA PRO A 50 7.18 -6.06 17.06
C PRO A 50 6.46 -4.71 17.16
N ARG A 51 5.69 -4.52 18.23
CA ARG A 51 5.02 -3.24 18.51
C ARG A 51 6.04 -2.13 18.74
N GLY A 52 5.70 -0.92 18.32
CA GLY A 52 6.58 0.24 18.30
C GLY A 52 7.58 0.25 17.13
N THR A 53 7.55 -0.75 16.25
CA THR A 53 8.43 -0.77 15.08
C THR A 53 7.96 0.23 14.05
N ARG A 54 8.87 1.15 13.67
CA ARG A 54 8.67 2.04 12.53
C ARG A 54 9.05 1.29 11.26
N VAL A 55 8.10 1.18 10.34
CA VAL A 55 8.23 0.46 9.08
C VAL A 55 8.13 1.44 7.91
N GLN A 56 8.96 1.25 6.90
CA GLN A 56 8.78 1.86 5.57
C GLN A 56 7.81 0.99 4.80
N VAL A 57 6.73 1.57 4.29
CA VAL A 57 5.71 0.87 3.52
C VAL A 57 5.84 1.29 2.06
N ALA A 58 5.93 0.30 1.16
CA ALA A 58 5.87 0.49 -0.28
C ALA A 58 4.61 -0.18 -0.85
N THR A 59 3.84 0.56 -1.61
CA THR A 59 2.65 0.05 -2.29
C THR A 59 3.07 -0.82 -3.47
N ALA A 60 2.50 -2.03 -3.54
CA ALA A 60 2.66 -2.98 -4.63
C ALA A 60 1.29 -3.35 -5.20
N ILE A 61 1.27 -4.03 -6.35
CA ILE A 61 0.01 -4.43 -6.99
C ILE A 61 -0.71 -5.43 -6.06
N GLY A 62 -1.86 -5.02 -5.50
CA GLY A 62 -2.67 -5.82 -4.59
C GLY A 62 -2.07 -6.07 -3.20
N SER A 63 -0.98 -5.40 -2.83
CA SER A 63 -0.25 -5.66 -1.56
C SER A 63 0.55 -4.45 -1.08
N TYR A 64 1.00 -4.50 0.18
CA TYR A 64 1.92 -3.53 0.76
C TYR A 64 3.15 -4.26 1.29
N VAL A 65 4.33 -3.72 0.97
CA VAL A 65 5.62 -4.24 1.41
C VAL A 65 6.11 -3.38 2.57
N LEU A 66 6.20 -3.97 3.75
CA LEU A 66 6.71 -3.32 4.96
C LEU A 66 8.18 -3.69 5.11
N SER A 67 9.02 -2.70 5.37
CA SER A 67 10.46 -2.88 5.57
C SER A 67 10.93 -2.13 6.80
N TRP A 68 11.66 -2.79 7.68
CA TRP A 68 12.31 -2.16 8.84
C TRP A 68 13.64 -2.83 9.15
N THR A 69 14.39 -2.28 10.10
CA THR A 69 15.65 -2.86 10.57
C THR A 69 15.43 -3.47 11.95
N GLN A 70 15.82 -4.72 12.13
CA GLN A 70 15.81 -5.45 13.39
C GLN A 70 17.13 -6.21 13.55
N ASP A 71 17.77 -6.12 14.71
CA ASP A 71 19.07 -6.78 14.98
C ASP A 71 20.10 -6.54 13.85
N GLU A 72 20.21 -5.27 13.42
CA GLU A 72 21.09 -4.79 12.33
C GLU A 72 20.78 -5.39 10.93
N GLN A 73 19.72 -6.20 10.82
CA GLN A 73 19.29 -6.85 9.59
C GLN A 73 18.03 -6.19 9.03
N PRO A 74 17.97 -5.92 7.72
CA PRO A 74 16.74 -5.46 7.09
C PRO A 74 15.74 -6.61 7.01
N ILE A 75 14.55 -6.38 7.55
CA ILE A 75 13.40 -7.28 7.46
C ILE A 75 12.44 -6.70 6.45
N THR A 76 11.94 -7.54 5.55
CA THR A 76 10.94 -7.18 4.54
C THR A 76 9.83 -8.20 4.55
N VAL A 77 8.59 -7.72 4.68
CA VAL A 77 7.39 -8.55 4.69
C VAL A 77 6.37 -7.96 3.74
N SER A 78 5.57 -8.81 3.11
CA SER A 78 4.47 -8.40 2.24
C SER A 78 3.16 -8.77 2.88
N LEU A 79 2.26 -7.80 3.02
CA LEU A 79 0.88 -7.99 3.47
C LEU A 79 -0.07 -7.79 2.29
N ALA A 80 -1.14 -8.58 2.20
CA ALA A 80 -2.16 -8.31 1.20
C ALA A 80 -2.79 -6.94 1.46
N LYS A 81 -3.23 -6.26 0.39
CA LYS A 81 -3.83 -4.92 0.49
C LYS A 81 -4.94 -4.87 1.55
N ARG A 82 -5.84 -5.85 1.50
CA ARG A 82 -6.97 -5.95 2.45
C ARG A 82 -6.53 -6.17 3.90
N GLU A 83 -5.46 -6.93 4.13
CA GLU A 83 -4.93 -7.17 5.48
C GLU A 83 -4.28 -5.91 6.03
N PHE A 84 -3.45 -5.24 5.23
CA PHE A 84 -2.84 -3.98 5.62
C PHE A 84 -3.88 -2.90 5.93
N GLU A 85 -4.86 -2.73 5.04
CA GLU A 85 -5.93 -1.75 5.23
C GLU A 85 -6.79 -2.06 6.46
N LEU A 86 -6.99 -3.34 6.77
CA LEU A 86 -7.66 -3.76 8.00
C LEU A 86 -6.86 -3.36 9.24
N TYR A 87 -5.55 -3.63 9.26
CA TYR A 87 -4.69 -3.24 10.38
C TYR A 87 -4.63 -1.72 10.61
N VAL A 88 -4.71 -0.93 9.54
CA VAL A 88 -4.84 0.52 9.66
C VAL A 88 -6.20 0.92 10.22
N ASP A 89 -7.27 0.25 9.79
CA ASP A 89 -8.64 0.52 10.24
C ASP A 89 -8.86 0.13 11.72
N THR A 90 -8.26 -0.97 12.16
CA THR A 90 -8.28 -1.43 13.56
C THR A 90 -7.35 -0.63 14.47
N GLY A 91 -6.50 0.23 13.89
CA GLY A 91 -5.52 1.04 14.63
C GLY A 91 -4.29 0.26 15.09
N GLU A 92 -4.02 -0.90 14.49
CA GLU A 92 -2.82 -1.72 14.75
C GLU A 92 -1.61 -1.24 13.94
N ILE A 93 -1.86 -0.51 12.85
CA ILE A 93 -0.85 0.23 12.08
C ILE A 93 -1.29 1.69 12.00
N GLU A 94 -0.44 2.60 12.50
CA GLU A 94 -0.63 4.03 12.34
C GLU A 94 0.21 4.54 11.17
N VAL A 95 -0.47 5.00 10.11
CA VAL A 95 0.19 5.59 8.94
C VAL A 95 0.65 7.00 9.27
N SER A 96 1.97 7.22 9.20
CA SER A 96 2.60 8.51 9.35
C SER A 96 2.89 9.06 7.95
N GLN A 97 2.00 9.92 7.44
CA GLN A 97 2.30 10.65 6.21
C GLN A 97 3.49 11.57 6.48
N ALA A 98 4.62 11.32 5.80
CA ALA A 98 5.78 12.21 5.79
C ALA A 98 5.55 13.40 4.84
#